data_AF-W7YLN2-F1
#
_entry.id   AF-W7YLN2-F1
#
_cell.length_a   1.000
_cell.length_b   1.000
_cell.length_c   1.000
_cell.angle_alpha   90.00
_cell.angle_beta   90.00
_cell.angle_gamma   90.00
#
_symmetry.space_group_name_H-M   'P 1'
#
loop_
_entity.id
_entity.type
_entity.pdbx_description
1 polymer ?
#
loop_
_entity_poly.entity_id
_entity_poly.type
_entity_poly.pdbx_seq_one_letter_code
_entity_poly.pdbx_strand_id
1 'polypeptide(L)'
;MTKKRTTHKRTAKKSSVRSNRQSSFRKYIIPFVLKAVGLSIGVAFVFLLFVYLGVFGRLPSKDDLSQINNDIASEVYTEDGVLMGKYYYQNRMSIENKVISQHAKNALVATEDKRFFQHKGLDLLSLGRVVVKTILFRDKAQGGGSTISQQLAKNLYPRKQYGPFTMLVNKSREIFVASRIEEVYSKEEILSLYLNTVPFGEDVYGIEAASLRFFSKHSSDLEAKEAAVLVGMLAANTAYNPRLNPKRSTKRRNIVLDRMTEFGFLNEKESAELKQSDLGLAYHKIDHNTGIAPYFREMIRKEALRILEDEYGEHYDLYKDGLKIYTTIDPTLQEYAEEAVQQHMAVLQREFKNHWKNRDPWKMQPSVFSQALHASQRYKSLKAAGKTEDEILAKMKELTRMRIFAYPEEKDVNLSPLDSVKHYLKILNTGFMVMDPHSGKVLSWVGVSIINIFSTTMLRHVARLVLLLNLLFIRQRYWMA
;
A
#
# COMPACT_ATOMS: atom_id res chain seq x y z
N MET A 1 -97.14 -35.71 -38.94
CA MET A 1 -96.46 -35.47 -37.65
C MET A 1 -95.15 -36.24 -37.71
N THR A 2 -93.92 -35.76 -37.49
CA THR A 2 -93.40 -34.58 -36.78
C THR A 2 -91.94 -34.36 -37.25
N LYS A 3 -91.50 -33.10 -37.26
CA LYS A 3 -90.23 -32.55 -37.77
C LYS A 3 -88.94 -33.07 -37.07
N LYS A 4 -87.82 -33.14 -37.82
CA LYS A 4 -86.43 -32.84 -37.39
C LYS A 4 -85.67 -32.26 -38.60
N ARG A 5 -85.52 -30.94 -38.78
CA ARG A 5 -84.50 -30.00 -38.25
C ARG A 5 -83.02 -30.39 -38.43
N THR A 6 -82.45 -29.86 -39.52
CA THR A 6 -81.18 -29.08 -39.65
C THR A 6 -79.84 -29.66 -39.21
N THR A 7 -78.85 -29.66 -40.13
CA THR A 7 -77.71 -28.70 -40.10
C THR A 7 -76.81 -28.84 -41.34
N HIS A 8 -76.67 -27.76 -42.12
CA HIS A 8 -75.66 -27.61 -43.16
C HIS A 8 -74.34 -27.13 -42.53
N LYS A 9 -73.24 -27.89 -42.71
CA LYS A 9 -71.87 -27.39 -42.50
C LYS A 9 -71.35 -26.74 -43.79
N ARG A 10 -71.26 -25.42 -43.79
CA ARG A 10 -70.48 -24.63 -44.75
C ARG A 10 -68.99 -24.77 -44.42
N THR A 11 -68.21 -25.39 -45.29
CA THR A 11 -66.74 -25.33 -45.26
C THR A 11 -66.28 -24.04 -45.95
N ALA A 12 -65.87 -23.04 -45.16
CA ALA A 12 -65.23 -21.84 -45.67
C ALA A 12 -63.73 -22.10 -45.92
N LYS A 13 -63.33 -22.12 -47.19
CA LYS A 13 -61.94 -22.13 -47.64
C LYS A 13 -61.35 -20.72 -47.41
N LYS A 14 -60.57 -20.52 -46.35
CA LYS A 14 -59.76 -19.30 -46.16
C LYS A 14 -58.38 -19.50 -46.78
N SER A 15 -58.05 -18.56 -47.66
CA SER A 15 -56.83 -18.45 -48.45
C SER A 15 -55.55 -18.38 -47.61
N SER A 16 -54.56 -19.18 -48.01
CA SER A 16 -53.18 -19.12 -47.54
C SER A 16 -52.43 -17.99 -48.24
N VAL A 17 -52.40 -16.79 -47.64
CA VAL A 17 -51.47 -15.73 -48.04
C VAL A 17 -50.90 -15.08 -46.79
N ARG A 18 -49.89 -15.70 -46.18
CA ARG A 18 -48.97 -15.06 -45.22
C ARG A 18 -47.81 -16.00 -44.87
N SER A 19 -46.79 -16.08 -45.71
CA SER A 19 -45.52 -16.70 -45.29
C SER A 19 -44.25 -16.24 -46.03
N ASN A 20 -44.25 -15.13 -46.78
CA ASN A 20 -43.07 -14.74 -47.57
C ASN A 20 -42.42 -13.38 -47.23
N ARG A 21 -42.87 -12.68 -46.18
CA ARG A 21 -42.31 -11.35 -45.82
C ARG A 21 -41.14 -11.41 -44.81
N GLN A 22 -40.94 -12.55 -44.15
CA GLN A 22 -39.87 -12.73 -43.14
C GLN A 22 -38.53 -13.18 -43.75
N SER A 23 -38.55 -13.73 -44.97
CA SER A 23 -37.38 -14.21 -45.74
C SER A 23 -36.56 -13.06 -46.33
N SER A 24 -37.22 -12.02 -46.86
CA SER A 24 -36.55 -10.89 -47.51
C SER A 24 -35.80 -9.97 -46.53
N PHE A 25 -36.29 -9.82 -45.30
CA PHE A 25 -35.68 -8.96 -44.28
C PHE A 25 -34.32 -9.51 -43.80
N ARG A 26 -34.21 -10.83 -43.63
CA ARG A 26 -32.94 -11.52 -43.28
C ARG A 26 -31.89 -11.43 -44.39
N LYS A 27 -32.30 -11.39 -45.66
CA LYS A 27 -31.42 -11.35 -46.84
C LYS A 27 -30.57 -10.07 -46.91
N TYR A 28 -31.04 -8.96 -46.35
CA TYR A 28 -30.31 -7.67 -46.33
C TYR A 28 -29.69 -7.33 -44.96
N ILE A 29 -30.28 -7.80 -43.86
CA ILE A 29 -29.76 -7.52 -42.52
C ILE A 29 -28.50 -8.31 -42.20
N ILE A 30 -28.45 -9.60 -42.56
CA ILE A 30 -27.28 -10.44 -42.30
C ILE A 30 -26.01 -9.89 -42.98
N PRO A 31 -25.99 -9.57 -44.29
CA PRO A 31 -24.81 -8.99 -44.92
C PRO A 31 -24.48 -7.58 -44.41
N PHE A 32 -25.49 -6.79 -44.03
CA PHE A 32 -25.27 -5.48 -43.40
C PHE A 32 -24.58 -5.61 -42.03
N VAL A 33 -25.07 -6.50 -41.17
CA VAL A 33 -24.46 -6.79 -39.86
C VAL A 33 -23.05 -7.35 -40.03
N LEU A 34 -22.84 -8.27 -40.97
CA LEU A 34 -21.49 -8.81 -41.25
C LEU A 34 -20.52 -7.72 -41.74
N LYS A 35 -20.97 -6.80 -42.61
CA LYS A 35 -20.17 -5.64 -43.03
C LYS A 35 -19.86 -4.69 -41.87
N ALA A 36 -20.84 -4.42 -41.01
CA ALA A 36 -20.67 -3.56 -39.83
C ALA A 36 -19.71 -4.17 -38.80
N VAL A 37 -19.81 -5.50 -38.57
CA VAL A 37 -18.87 -6.25 -37.72
C VAL A 37 -17.47 -6.23 -38.34
N GLY A 38 -17.34 -6.48 -39.64
CA GLY A 38 -16.06 -6.42 -40.36
C GLY A 38 -15.41 -5.04 -40.27
N LEU A 39 -16.17 -3.96 -40.47
CA LEU A 39 -15.69 -2.59 -40.30
C LEU A 39 -15.24 -2.32 -38.86
N SER A 40 -16.00 -2.80 -37.87
CA SER A 40 -15.67 -2.63 -36.44
C SER A 40 -14.38 -3.36 -36.07
N ILE A 41 -14.17 -4.58 -36.59
CA ILE A 41 -12.92 -5.33 -36.43
C ILE A 41 -11.75 -4.59 -37.09
N GLY A 42 -11.95 -4.05 -38.29
CA GLY A 42 -10.94 -3.24 -38.98
C GLY A 42 -10.53 -2.00 -38.18
N VAL A 43 -11.50 -1.25 -37.65
CA VAL A 43 -11.24 -0.09 -36.79
C VAL A 43 -10.50 -0.49 -35.51
N ALA A 44 -10.91 -1.59 -34.86
CA ALA A 44 -10.23 -2.12 -33.69
C ALA A 44 -8.79 -2.54 -33.99
N PHE A 45 -8.55 -3.17 -35.15
CA PHE A 45 -7.22 -3.56 -35.60
C PHE A 45 -6.31 -2.33 -35.82
N VAL A 46 -6.80 -1.32 -36.54
CA VAL A 46 -6.05 -0.06 -36.75
C VAL A 46 -5.74 0.62 -35.42
N PHE A 47 -6.71 0.66 -34.50
CA PHE A 47 -6.50 1.20 -33.16
C PHE A 47 -5.41 0.44 -32.40
N LEU A 48 -5.47 -0.89 -32.38
CA LEU A 48 -4.46 -1.73 -31.73
C LEU A 48 -3.07 -1.55 -32.37
N LEU A 49 -3.01 -1.40 -33.69
CA LEU A 49 -1.78 -1.11 -34.42
C LEU A 49 -1.18 0.24 -33.99
N PHE A 50 -1.98 1.29 -33.85
CA PHE A 50 -1.50 2.59 -33.36
C PHE A 50 -0.95 2.53 -31.94
N VAL A 51 -1.60 1.76 -31.05
CA VAL A 51 -1.07 1.51 -29.70
C VAL A 51 0.26 0.75 -29.78
N TYR A 52 0.34 -0.29 -30.63
CA TYR A 52 1.54 -1.10 -30.81
C TYR A 52 2.72 -0.30 -31.37
N LEU A 53 2.48 0.57 -32.35
CA LEU A 53 3.47 1.45 -32.95
C LEU A 53 3.90 2.62 -32.03
N GLY A 54 3.28 2.75 -30.86
CA GLY A 54 3.68 3.74 -29.86
C GLY A 54 3.14 5.15 -30.10
N VAL A 55 2.07 5.31 -30.89
CA VAL A 55 1.38 6.61 -31.07
C VAL A 55 0.93 7.20 -29.73
N PHE A 56 0.59 6.33 -28.77
CA PHE A 56 0.21 6.71 -27.41
C PHE A 56 1.36 6.60 -26.40
N GLY A 57 2.61 6.72 -26.88
CA GLY A 57 3.84 6.56 -26.12
C GLY A 57 4.47 5.18 -26.32
N ARG A 58 5.80 5.13 -26.24
CA ARG A 58 6.59 3.92 -26.43
C ARG A 58 6.15 2.81 -25.47
N LEU A 59 5.99 1.60 -26.02
CA LEU A 59 5.86 0.37 -25.24
C LEU A 59 7.26 -0.13 -24.84
N PRO A 60 7.48 -0.56 -23.59
CA PRO A 60 8.77 -1.08 -23.14
C PRO A 60 9.22 -2.26 -24.00
N SER A 61 10.46 -2.21 -24.50
CA SER A 61 11.08 -3.29 -25.28
C SER A 61 11.34 -4.52 -24.40
N LYS A 62 11.80 -5.63 -25.00
CA LYS A 62 12.24 -6.80 -24.23
C LYS A 62 13.43 -6.47 -23.34
N ASP A 63 14.34 -5.63 -23.81
CA ASP A 63 15.51 -5.19 -23.04
C ASP A 63 15.09 -4.26 -21.88
N ASP A 64 14.13 -3.36 -22.12
CA ASP A 64 13.55 -2.53 -21.05
C ASP A 64 12.88 -3.41 -19.98
N LEU A 65 12.35 -4.58 -20.38
CA LEU A 65 11.69 -5.52 -19.48
C LEU A 65 12.66 -6.45 -18.76
N SER A 66 13.74 -6.90 -19.40
CA SER A 66 14.75 -7.74 -18.74
C SER A 66 15.50 -6.99 -17.63
N GLN A 67 15.49 -5.66 -17.69
CA GLN A 67 16.06 -4.74 -16.72
C GLN A 67 15.02 -4.14 -15.77
N ILE A 68 13.82 -4.74 -15.61
CA ILE A 68 12.80 -4.23 -14.69
C ILE A 68 13.44 -4.01 -13.31
N ASN A 69 13.50 -2.73 -12.95
CA ASN A 69 14.46 -2.16 -12.02
C ASN A 69 14.07 -2.43 -10.57
N ASN A 70 15.05 -2.86 -9.79
CA ASN A 70 14.95 -3.12 -8.36
C ASN A 70 14.98 -1.76 -7.63
N ASP A 71 13.85 -1.14 -7.33
CA ASP A 71 13.82 -0.08 -6.31
C ASP A 71 14.18 -0.75 -4.97
N ILE A 72 15.48 -0.73 -4.62
CA ILE A 72 16.00 -1.35 -3.39
C ILE A 72 16.05 -0.27 -2.33
N ALA A 73 15.43 -0.55 -1.19
CA ALA A 73 15.54 0.31 -0.03
C ALA A 73 17.00 0.43 0.41
N SER A 74 17.51 1.65 0.56
CA SER A 74 18.83 1.86 1.15
C SER A 74 18.81 1.46 2.62
N GLU A 75 19.89 0.87 3.11
CA GLU A 75 19.98 0.28 4.44
C GLU A 75 20.95 1.09 5.31
N VAL A 76 20.60 1.28 6.58
CA VAL A 76 21.38 2.04 7.56
C VAL A 76 21.88 1.09 8.63
N TYR A 77 23.17 1.09 8.86
CA TYR A 77 23.88 0.18 9.75
C TYR A 77 24.61 0.94 10.86
N THR A 78 24.75 0.31 12.02
CA THR A 78 25.67 0.72 13.09
C THR A 78 27.13 0.49 12.68
N GLU A 79 28.09 0.93 13.51
CA GLU A 79 29.51 0.77 13.24
C GLU A 79 29.93 -0.71 13.13
N ASP A 80 29.26 -1.59 13.88
CA ASP A 80 29.46 -3.05 13.90
C ASP A 80 28.57 -3.82 12.90
N GLY A 81 27.80 -3.13 12.06
CA GLY A 81 27.02 -3.74 10.97
C GLY A 81 25.61 -4.22 11.36
N VAL A 82 25.07 -3.83 12.51
CA VAL A 82 23.67 -4.09 12.89
C VAL A 82 22.74 -3.17 12.10
N LEU A 83 21.69 -3.74 11.49
CA LEU A 83 20.71 -2.97 10.71
C LEU A 83 19.87 -2.08 11.65
N MET A 84 20.04 -0.77 11.53
CA MET A 84 19.28 0.24 12.28
C MET A 84 17.94 0.54 11.60
N GLY A 85 17.89 0.56 10.28
CA GLY A 85 16.70 0.95 9.51
C GLY A 85 16.95 0.96 8.01
N LYS A 86 15.94 1.36 7.24
CA LYS A 86 16.01 1.45 5.78
C LYS A 86 15.37 2.73 5.29
N TYR A 87 15.83 3.36 4.21
CA TYR A 87 15.18 4.48 3.52
C TYR A 87 14.51 4.01 2.23
N TYR A 88 13.24 4.36 2.04
CA TYR A 88 12.48 3.96 0.87
C TYR A 88 11.27 4.88 0.63
N TYR A 89 10.83 5.04 -0.61
CA TYR A 89 9.54 5.68 -0.93
C TYR A 89 8.35 4.78 -0.64
N GLN A 90 8.52 3.47 -0.87
CA GLN A 90 7.55 2.41 -0.60
C GLN A 90 8.30 1.28 0.06
N ASN A 91 7.75 0.66 1.12
CA ASN A 91 8.44 -0.43 1.82
C ASN A 91 8.43 -1.69 0.94
N ARG A 92 9.31 -1.70 -0.07
CA ARG A 92 9.58 -2.81 -0.97
C ARG A 92 10.83 -3.49 -0.47
N MET A 93 10.69 -4.73 -0.02
CA MET A 93 11.83 -5.62 0.12
C MET A 93 12.28 -6.03 -1.29
N SER A 94 13.59 -6.19 -1.50
CA SER A 94 14.19 -6.39 -2.83
C SER A 94 13.39 -7.38 -3.69
N ILE A 95 13.14 -6.99 -4.95
CA ILE A 95 12.46 -7.82 -5.96
C ILE A 95 13.28 -9.09 -6.24
N GLU A 96 14.57 -9.11 -5.87
CA GLU A 96 15.45 -10.27 -5.96
C GLU A 96 15.10 -11.42 -5.01
N ASN A 97 14.15 -11.24 -4.08
CA ASN A 97 13.64 -12.38 -3.33
C ASN A 97 12.85 -13.32 -4.25
N LYS A 98 13.58 -14.27 -4.85
CA LYS A 98 13.05 -15.35 -5.68
C LYS A 98 12.46 -16.49 -4.84
N VAL A 99 12.71 -16.49 -3.54
CA VAL A 99 12.31 -17.57 -2.63
C VAL A 99 11.03 -17.17 -1.90
N ILE A 100 9.90 -17.45 -2.56
CA ILE A 100 8.57 -17.24 -2.01
C ILE A 100 7.90 -18.60 -1.83
N SER A 101 7.20 -18.80 -0.71
CA SER A 101 6.45 -20.02 -0.40
C SER A 101 5.55 -20.44 -1.56
N GLN A 102 5.58 -21.74 -1.89
CA GLN A 102 4.70 -22.29 -2.91
C GLN A 102 3.22 -22.10 -2.55
N HIS A 103 2.88 -22.06 -1.26
CA HIS A 103 1.51 -21.77 -0.82
C HIS A 103 1.04 -20.39 -1.27
N ALA A 104 1.91 -19.37 -1.23
CA ALA A 104 1.57 -18.02 -1.68
C ALA A 104 1.36 -17.96 -3.20
N LYS A 105 2.23 -18.63 -3.97
CA LYS A 105 2.09 -18.74 -5.43
C LYS A 105 0.81 -19.49 -5.82
N ASN A 106 0.54 -20.61 -5.16
CA ASN A 106 -0.66 -21.42 -5.38
C ASN A 106 -1.94 -20.65 -5.01
N ALA A 107 -1.95 -19.95 -3.88
CA ALA A 107 -3.06 -19.10 -3.46
C ALA A 107 -3.36 -18.00 -4.49
N LEU A 108 -2.31 -17.35 -5.01
CA LEU A 108 -2.43 -16.32 -6.03
C LEU A 108 -3.02 -16.87 -7.33
N VAL A 109 -2.46 -17.96 -7.86
CA VAL A 109 -2.95 -18.60 -9.10
C VAL A 109 -4.40 -19.06 -8.94
N ALA A 110 -4.75 -19.71 -7.82
CA ALA A 110 -6.11 -20.20 -7.58
C ALA A 110 -7.15 -19.06 -7.49
N THR A 111 -6.74 -17.87 -7.03
CA THR A 111 -7.66 -16.75 -6.76
C THR A 111 -7.77 -15.78 -7.92
N GLU A 112 -6.63 -15.37 -8.50
CA GLU A 112 -6.57 -14.29 -9.48
C GLU A 112 -6.60 -14.80 -10.92
N ASP A 113 -5.95 -15.93 -11.20
CA ASP A 113 -5.78 -16.42 -12.58
C ASP A 113 -5.62 -17.94 -12.65
N LYS A 114 -6.75 -18.64 -12.55
CA LYS A 114 -6.78 -20.11 -12.52
C LYS A 114 -6.22 -20.80 -13.77
N ARG A 115 -5.97 -20.08 -14.86
CA ARG A 115 -5.37 -20.64 -16.09
C ARG A 115 -4.05 -20.00 -16.42
N PHE A 116 -3.41 -19.40 -15.42
CA PHE A 116 -2.15 -18.68 -15.58
C PHE A 116 -1.12 -19.48 -16.39
N PHE A 117 -0.93 -20.77 -16.10
CA PHE A 117 0.02 -21.62 -16.81
C PHE A 117 -0.41 -22.06 -18.22
N GLN A 118 -1.66 -21.82 -18.62
CA GLN A 118 -2.24 -22.30 -19.89
C GLN A 118 -2.29 -21.22 -20.99
N HIS A 119 -2.01 -19.95 -20.67
CA HIS A 119 -2.08 -18.85 -21.64
C HIS A 119 -0.77 -18.06 -21.71
N LYS A 120 -0.64 -17.23 -22.76
CA LYS A 120 0.51 -16.34 -22.99
C LYS A 120 0.13 -14.86 -22.83
N GLY A 121 0.04 -14.37 -21.60
CA GLY A 121 -0.29 -12.97 -21.27
C GLY A 121 -1.77 -12.61 -21.31
N LEU A 122 -2.55 -13.17 -22.24
CA LEU A 122 -3.99 -12.93 -22.38
C LEU A 122 -4.79 -14.24 -22.32
N ASP A 123 -5.72 -14.34 -21.36
CA ASP A 123 -6.68 -15.45 -21.30
C ASP A 123 -7.92 -15.13 -22.16
N LEU A 124 -7.87 -15.52 -23.44
CA LEU A 124 -8.97 -15.33 -24.40
C LEU A 124 -10.28 -15.98 -23.95
N LEU A 125 -10.21 -17.14 -23.28
CA LEU A 125 -11.38 -17.84 -22.80
C LEU A 125 -12.02 -17.12 -21.60
N SER A 126 -11.22 -16.49 -20.73
CA SER A 126 -11.75 -15.68 -19.61
C SER A 126 -12.32 -14.37 -20.12
N LEU A 127 -11.68 -13.76 -21.13
CA LEU A 127 -12.18 -12.55 -21.76
C LEU A 127 -13.52 -12.79 -22.47
N GLY A 128 -13.63 -13.89 -23.23
CA GLY A 128 -14.89 -14.32 -23.85
C GLY A 128 -16.00 -14.57 -22.83
N ARG A 129 -15.67 -15.21 -21.70
CA ARG A 129 -16.63 -15.42 -20.59
C ARG A 129 -17.15 -14.10 -20.03
N VAL A 130 -16.27 -13.11 -19.81
CA VAL A 130 -16.66 -11.79 -19.29
C VAL A 130 -17.52 -11.03 -20.29
N VAL A 131 -17.17 -11.05 -21.58
CA VAL A 131 -18.00 -10.42 -22.63
C VAL A 131 -19.40 -11.04 -22.67
N VAL A 132 -19.50 -12.38 -22.64
CA VAL A 132 -20.80 -13.07 -22.67
C VAL A 132 -21.57 -12.86 -21.37
N LYS A 133 -20.98 -13.06 -20.21
CA LYS A 133 -21.73 -13.03 -18.94
C LYS A 133 -21.97 -11.63 -18.41
N THR A 134 -20.98 -10.76 -18.48
CA THR A 134 -21.08 -9.42 -17.88
C THR A 134 -21.70 -8.41 -18.83
N ILE A 135 -21.39 -8.47 -20.13
CA ILE A 135 -21.94 -7.51 -21.11
C ILE A 135 -23.29 -7.98 -21.65
N LEU A 136 -23.39 -9.23 -22.11
CA LEU A 136 -24.65 -9.76 -22.68
C LEU A 136 -25.66 -10.14 -21.58
N PHE A 137 -25.24 -10.79 -20.50
CA PHE A 137 -26.15 -11.24 -19.42
C PHE A 137 -26.23 -10.31 -18.19
N ARG A 138 -25.51 -9.16 -18.19
CA ARG A 138 -25.46 -8.18 -17.09
C ARG A 138 -25.05 -8.76 -15.73
N ASP A 139 -24.44 -9.93 -15.70
CA ASP A 139 -23.94 -10.56 -14.48
C ASP A 139 -22.56 -9.99 -14.12
N LYS A 140 -22.55 -9.06 -13.16
CA LYS A 140 -21.34 -8.40 -12.65
C LYS A 140 -20.60 -9.24 -11.60
N ALA A 141 -21.13 -10.40 -11.19
CA ALA A 141 -20.57 -11.18 -10.09
C ALA A 141 -19.39 -12.10 -10.49
N GLN A 142 -19.11 -12.30 -11.79
CA GLN A 142 -18.16 -13.32 -12.27
C GLN A 142 -16.67 -12.91 -12.33
N GLY A 143 -16.25 -11.87 -11.62
CA GLY A 143 -14.84 -11.48 -11.50
C GLY A 143 -14.25 -10.73 -12.71
N GLY A 144 -12.98 -10.33 -12.59
CA GLY A 144 -12.27 -9.58 -13.62
C GLY A 144 -11.64 -10.48 -14.69
N GLY A 145 -11.63 -10.04 -15.95
CA GLY A 145 -10.99 -10.78 -17.05
C GLY A 145 -9.49 -10.51 -17.24
N SER A 146 -8.81 -9.93 -16.22
CA SER A 146 -7.39 -9.58 -16.34
C SER A 146 -6.51 -10.69 -15.77
N THR A 147 -5.43 -11.02 -16.48
CA THR A 147 -4.46 -12.06 -16.07
C THR A 147 -3.44 -11.49 -15.08
N ILE A 148 -2.72 -12.35 -14.35
CA ILE A 148 -1.63 -11.91 -13.45
C ILE A 148 -0.59 -11.08 -14.22
N SER A 149 -0.21 -11.49 -15.43
CA SER A 149 0.76 -10.77 -16.27
C SER A 149 0.28 -9.37 -16.67
N GLN A 150 -1.03 -9.18 -16.90
CA GLN A 150 -1.60 -7.85 -17.14
C GLN A 150 -1.61 -6.99 -15.89
N GLN A 151 -1.90 -7.59 -14.74
CA GLN A 151 -1.85 -6.88 -13.46
C GLN A 151 -0.40 -6.46 -13.14
N LEU A 152 0.59 -7.34 -13.39
CA LEU A 152 2.01 -7.01 -13.29
C LEU A 152 2.39 -5.86 -14.23
N ALA A 153 2.00 -5.92 -15.51
CA ALA A 153 2.25 -4.85 -16.47
C ALA A 153 1.68 -3.50 -16.00
N LYS A 154 0.48 -3.49 -15.40
CA LYS A 154 -0.14 -2.29 -14.82
C LYS A 154 0.64 -1.76 -13.61
N ASN A 155 1.17 -2.65 -12.77
CA ASN A 155 1.93 -2.26 -11.58
C ASN A 155 3.29 -1.65 -11.95
N LEU A 156 3.98 -2.24 -12.92
CA LEU A 156 5.28 -1.78 -13.41
C LEU A 156 5.17 -0.53 -14.28
N TYR A 157 4.10 -0.41 -15.08
CA TYR A 157 3.87 0.71 -15.98
C TYR A 157 2.50 1.35 -15.71
N PRO A 158 2.41 2.31 -14.77
CA PRO A 158 1.17 2.96 -14.38
C PRO A 158 0.43 3.61 -15.57
N ARG A 159 -0.90 3.67 -15.42
CA ARG A 159 -1.80 4.20 -16.46
C ARG A 159 -1.57 5.69 -16.67
N LYS A 160 -1.60 6.11 -17.94
CA LYS A 160 -1.52 7.52 -18.35
C LYS A 160 -2.87 8.04 -18.84
N GLN A 161 -3.07 9.35 -18.83
CA GLN A 161 -4.32 9.96 -19.28
C GLN A 161 -4.28 10.22 -20.79
N TYR A 162 -5.30 9.74 -21.51
CA TYR A 162 -5.47 9.88 -22.96
C TYR A 162 -6.89 10.36 -23.33
N GLY A 163 -7.48 11.19 -22.47
CA GLY A 163 -8.85 11.69 -22.64
C GLY A 163 -9.90 10.56 -22.70
N PRO A 164 -10.86 10.59 -23.65
CA PRO A 164 -11.96 9.62 -23.71
C PRO A 164 -11.50 8.18 -23.97
N PHE A 165 -10.30 7.99 -24.54
CA PHE A 165 -9.75 6.67 -24.86
C PHE A 165 -8.83 6.10 -23.77
N THR A 166 -8.69 6.79 -22.63
CA THR A 166 -7.78 6.45 -21.54
C THR A 166 -7.84 4.96 -21.16
N MET A 167 -9.03 4.42 -20.92
CA MET A 167 -9.18 3.03 -20.50
C MET A 167 -8.81 2.04 -21.61
N LEU A 168 -9.21 2.30 -22.85
CA LEU A 168 -8.96 1.40 -23.98
C LEU A 168 -7.47 1.36 -24.35
N VAL A 169 -6.82 2.53 -24.39
CA VAL A 169 -5.38 2.64 -24.67
C VAL A 169 -4.58 1.93 -23.58
N ASN A 170 -4.80 2.26 -22.30
CA ASN A 170 -4.06 1.61 -21.22
C ASN A 170 -4.31 0.10 -21.18
N LYS A 171 -5.55 -0.36 -21.41
CA LYS A 171 -5.83 -1.80 -21.42
C LYS A 171 -5.13 -2.53 -22.56
N SER A 172 -5.03 -1.90 -23.73
CA SER A 172 -4.28 -2.44 -24.88
C SER A 172 -2.78 -2.48 -24.60
N ARG A 173 -2.23 -1.43 -23.96
CA ARG A 173 -0.84 -1.39 -23.50
C ARG A 173 -0.55 -2.50 -22.48
N GLU A 174 -1.42 -2.70 -21.48
CA GLU A 174 -1.31 -3.80 -20.51
C GLU A 174 -1.22 -5.17 -21.20
N ILE A 175 -2.04 -5.41 -22.25
CA ILE A 175 -2.02 -6.67 -23.00
C ILE A 175 -0.68 -6.88 -23.73
N PHE A 176 -0.20 -5.85 -24.45
CA PHE A 176 1.06 -5.96 -25.19
C PHE A 176 2.26 -6.13 -24.26
N VAL A 177 2.31 -5.38 -23.15
CA VAL A 177 3.38 -5.49 -22.16
C VAL A 177 3.32 -6.85 -21.46
N ALA A 178 2.13 -7.35 -21.10
CA ALA A 178 1.98 -8.69 -20.51
C ALA A 178 2.50 -9.80 -21.44
N SER A 179 2.23 -9.71 -22.76
CA SER A 179 2.78 -10.65 -23.73
C SER A 179 4.31 -10.60 -23.77
N ARG A 180 4.90 -9.39 -23.77
CA ARG A 180 6.36 -9.23 -23.77
C ARG A 180 7.01 -9.72 -22.48
N ILE A 181 6.38 -9.49 -21.32
CA ILE A 181 6.84 -10.01 -20.02
C ILE A 181 6.91 -11.55 -20.07
N GLU A 182 5.90 -12.21 -20.63
CA GLU A 182 5.87 -13.68 -20.75
C GLU A 182 6.83 -14.25 -21.80
N GLU A 183 7.42 -13.41 -22.65
CA GLU A 183 8.50 -13.81 -23.55
C GLU A 183 9.89 -13.66 -22.91
N VAL A 184 10.01 -12.88 -21.83
CA VAL A 184 11.28 -12.59 -21.15
C VAL A 184 11.41 -13.40 -19.84
N TYR A 185 10.31 -13.58 -19.11
CA TYR A 185 10.28 -14.25 -17.82
C TYR A 185 9.46 -15.54 -17.87
N SER A 186 9.92 -16.55 -17.14
CA SER A 186 9.14 -17.76 -16.90
C SER A 186 7.90 -17.47 -16.04
N LYS A 187 6.91 -18.38 -16.07
CA LYS A 187 5.68 -18.24 -15.27
C LYS A 187 5.98 -18.11 -13.77
N GLU A 188 6.94 -18.87 -13.26
CA GLU A 188 7.36 -18.81 -11.86
C GLU A 188 8.02 -17.48 -11.48
N GLU A 189 8.85 -16.93 -12.37
CA GLU A 189 9.45 -15.61 -12.18
C GLU A 189 8.38 -14.52 -12.18
N ILE A 190 7.37 -14.63 -13.06
CA ILE A 190 6.27 -13.66 -13.11
C ILE A 190 5.44 -13.66 -11.83
N LEU A 191 5.15 -14.83 -11.25
CA LEU A 191 4.46 -14.90 -9.95
C LEU A 191 5.29 -14.21 -8.86
N SER A 192 6.61 -14.40 -8.89
CA SER A 192 7.52 -13.82 -7.92
C SER A 192 7.62 -12.29 -8.08
N LEU A 193 7.82 -11.81 -9.31
CA LEU A 193 7.80 -10.39 -9.66
C LEU A 193 6.47 -9.73 -9.27
N TYR A 194 5.35 -10.40 -9.54
CA TYR A 194 4.04 -9.90 -9.16
C TYR A 194 3.90 -9.76 -7.64
N LEU A 195 4.20 -10.83 -6.89
CA LEU A 195 4.11 -10.82 -5.44
C LEU A 195 5.05 -9.82 -4.78
N ASN A 196 6.20 -9.51 -5.39
CA ASN A 196 7.14 -8.51 -4.89
C ASN A 196 6.77 -7.06 -5.25
N THR A 197 5.85 -6.84 -6.19
CA THR A 197 5.47 -5.48 -6.64
C THR A 197 4.11 -5.01 -6.12
N VAL A 198 3.22 -5.92 -5.76
CA VAL A 198 1.86 -5.58 -5.34
C VAL A 198 1.80 -4.94 -3.95
N PRO A 199 0.89 -3.99 -3.72
CA PRO A 199 0.67 -3.42 -2.39
C PRO A 199 -0.12 -4.38 -1.49
N PHE A 200 0.25 -4.47 -0.22
CA PHE A 200 -0.49 -5.16 0.84
C PHE A 200 -1.10 -4.18 1.86
N GLY A 201 -1.14 -2.88 1.55
CA GLY A 201 -1.69 -1.85 2.42
C GLY A 201 -0.72 -1.41 3.52
N GLU A 202 -1.10 -0.36 4.25
CA GLU A 202 -0.22 0.26 5.27
C GLU A 202 1.19 0.61 4.75
N ASP A 203 1.23 1.08 3.50
CA ASP A 203 2.45 1.46 2.75
C ASP A 203 3.48 0.32 2.57
N VAL A 204 3.01 -0.93 2.67
CA VAL A 204 3.79 -2.13 2.42
C VAL A 204 3.57 -2.67 1.01
N TYR A 205 4.67 -2.94 0.33
CA TYR A 205 4.69 -3.43 -1.04
C TYR A 205 5.60 -4.67 -1.09
N GLY A 206 5.12 -5.71 -1.77
CA GLY A 206 5.84 -6.97 -1.83
C GLY A 206 5.52 -7.93 -0.69
N ILE A 207 5.53 -9.22 -1.01
CA ILE A 207 5.08 -10.27 -0.10
C ILE A 207 6.03 -10.47 1.08
N GLU A 208 7.33 -10.27 0.91
CA GLU A 208 8.31 -10.37 1.99
C GLU A 208 8.04 -9.34 3.10
N ALA A 209 7.89 -8.07 2.70
CA ALA A 209 7.58 -6.99 3.63
C ALA A 209 6.21 -7.21 4.32
N ALA A 210 5.23 -7.74 3.59
CA ALA A 210 3.92 -8.06 4.13
C ALA A 210 3.97 -9.24 5.11
N SER A 211 4.73 -10.29 4.78
CA SER A 211 4.92 -11.47 5.61
C SER A 211 5.57 -11.10 6.96
N LEU A 212 6.67 -10.33 6.92
CA LEU A 212 7.31 -9.82 8.13
C LEU A 212 6.38 -8.92 8.94
N ARG A 213 5.59 -8.07 8.28
CA ARG A 213 4.66 -7.16 8.97
C ARG A 213 3.49 -7.86 9.64
N PHE A 214 2.84 -8.80 8.97
CA PHE A 214 1.61 -9.41 9.47
C PHE A 214 1.85 -10.70 10.27
N PHE A 215 2.96 -11.39 9.99
CA PHE A 215 3.25 -12.72 10.52
C PHE A 215 4.64 -12.86 11.13
N SER A 216 5.50 -11.84 11.05
CA SER A 216 6.90 -11.91 11.55
C SER A 216 7.66 -13.13 11.01
N LYS A 217 7.38 -13.52 9.76
CA LYS A 217 7.99 -14.66 9.05
C LYS A 217 8.54 -14.21 7.70
N HIS A 218 9.56 -14.91 7.20
CA HIS A 218 9.99 -14.75 5.82
C HIS A 218 8.92 -15.28 4.85
N SER A 219 8.82 -14.69 3.66
CA SER A 219 7.83 -15.12 2.67
C SER A 219 8.05 -16.54 2.14
N SER A 220 9.25 -17.09 2.30
CA SER A 220 9.57 -18.50 2.05
C SER A 220 8.84 -19.45 3.01
N ASP A 221 8.56 -18.98 4.24
CA ASP A 221 8.10 -19.81 5.36
C ASP A 221 6.59 -19.65 5.59
N LEU A 222 5.90 -18.94 4.71
CA LEU A 222 4.45 -18.74 4.77
C LEU A 222 3.71 -20.05 4.63
N GLU A 223 2.86 -20.34 5.61
CA GLU A 223 1.91 -21.46 5.58
C GLU A 223 0.68 -21.13 4.72
N ALA A 224 -0.09 -22.15 4.32
CA ALA A 224 -1.30 -21.99 3.51
C ALA A 224 -2.30 -20.97 4.08
N LYS A 225 -2.53 -20.95 5.40
CA LYS A 225 -3.44 -20.00 6.05
C LYS A 225 -2.96 -18.54 5.92
N GLU A 226 -1.66 -18.31 6.04
CA GLU A 226 -1.04 -16.98 6.05
C GLU A 226 -0.96 -16.44 4.63
N ALA A 227 -0.53 -17.29 3.69
CA ALA A 227 -0.60 -17.06 2.26
C ALA A 227 -2.01 -16.67 1.80
N ALA A 228 -3.03 -17.39 2.26
CA ALA A 228 -4.43 -17.11 1.93
C ALA A 228 -4.92 -15.75 2.47
N VAL A 229 -4.42 -15.31 3.64
CA VAL A 229 -4.69 -13.96 4.16
C VAL A 229 -4.05 -12.90 3.25
N LEU A 230 -2.75 -13.01 2.99
CA LEU A 230 -2.02 -12.03 2.19
C LEU A 230 -2.59 -11.91 0.76
N VAL A 231 -2.80 -13.04 0.07
CA VAL A 231 -3.41 -13.04 -1.27
C VAL A 231 -4.85 -12.51 -1.21
N GLY A 232 -5.60 -12.85 -0.18
CA GLY A 232 -6.95 -12.34 0.03
C GLY A 232 -7.00 -10.81 0.10
N MET A 233 -5.98 -10.18 0.66
CA MET A 233 -5.87 -8.72 0.76
C MET A 233 -5.72 -8.02 -0.59
N LEU A 234 -5.14 -8.66 -1.61
CA LEU A 234 -4.89 -8.06 -2.93
C LEU A 234 -6.17 -7.58 -3.63
N ALA A 235 -7.31 -8.19 -3.30
CA ALA A 235 -8.61 -7.78 -3.83
C ALA A 235 -9.04 -6.38 -3.33
N ALA A 236 -8.68 -6.02 -2.09
CA ALA A 236 -8.92 -4.71 -1.51
C ALA A 236 -8.13 -4.54 -0.20
N ASN A 237 -6.93 -3.95 -0.31
CA ASN A 237 -5.92 -3.93 0.74
C ASN A 237 -6.46 -3.43 2.10
N THR A 238 -7.19 -2.32 2.12
CA THR A 238 -7.73 -1.76 3.37
C THR A 238 -8.94 -2.55 3.87
N ALA A 239 -9.84 -2.96 2.98
CA ALA A 239 -11.10 -3.61 3.36
C ALA A 239 -10.89 -5.02 3.93
N TYR A 240 -9.85 -5.71 3.45
CA TYR A 240 -9.48 -7.06 3.87
C TYR A 240 -8.22 -7.11 4.75
N ASN A 241 -7.69 -5.97 5.18
CA ASN A 241 -6.58 -5.91 6.12
C ASN A 241 -6.97 -6.66 7.43
N PRO A 242 -6.19 -7.67 7.86
CA PRO A 242 -6.55 -8.55 8.96
C PRO A 242 -6.49 -7.88 10.33
N ARG A 243 -5.67 -6.82 10.47
CA ARG A 243 -5.58 -6.01 11.69
C ARG A 243 -6.74 -5.01 11.81
N LEU A 244 -7.07 -4.35 10.70
CA LEU A 244 -8.13 -3.33 10.67
C LEU A 244 -9.54 -3.93 10.59
N ASN A 245 -9.69 -5.03 9.84
CA ASN A 245 -10.98 -5.63 9.48
C ASN A 245 -10.95 -7.17 9.61
N PRO A 246 -10.68 -7.73 10.80
CA PRO A 246 -10.44 -9.17 10.99
C PRO A 246 -11.59 -10.04 10.46
N LYS A 247 -12.85 -9.68 10.75
CA LYS A 247 -14.03 -10.43 10.28
C LYS A 247 -14.13 -10.50 8.75
N ARG A 248 -13.78 -9.42 8.05
CA ARG A 248 -13.80 -9.39 6.58
C ARG A 248 -12.61 -10.16 6.01
N SER A 249 -11.45 -10.02 6.64
CA SER A 249 -10.24 -10.74 6.27
C SER A 249 -10.43 -12.26 6.40
N THR A 250 -10.98 -12.75 7.52
CA THR A 250 -11.32 -14.17 7.72
C THR A 250 -12.23 -14.71 6.62
N LYS A 251 -13.31 -13.99 6.28
CA LYS A 251 -14.20 -14.40 5.18
C LYS A 251 -13.47 -14.48 3.84
N ARG A 252 -12.59 -13.50 3.57
CA ARG A 252 -11.83 -13.45 2.31
C ARG A 252 -10.76 -14.55 2.24
N ARG A 253 -10.01 -14.78 3.33
CA ARG A 253 -9.08 -15.91 3.48
C ARG A 253 -9.79 -17.23 3.19
N ASN A 254 -10.97 -17.45 3.76
CA ASN A 254 -11.69 -18.70 3.58
C ASN A 254 -12.09 -18.93 2.10
N ILE A 255 -12.44 -17.86 1.38
CA ILE A 255 -12.65 -17.92 -0.08
C ILE A 255 -11.36 -18.30 -0.82
N VAL A 256 -10.20 -17.80 -0.41
CA VAL A 256 -8.91 -18.18 -1.02
C VAL A 256 -8.60 -19.66 -0.75
N LEU A 257 -8.82 -20.14 0.48
CA LEU A 257 -8.67 -21.56 0.83
C LEU A 257 -9.62 -22.46 0.02
N ASP A 258 -10.87 -22.04 -0.18
CA ASP A 258 -11.83 -22.71 -1.07
C ASP A 258 -11.27 -22.84 -2.49
N ARG A 259 -10.73 -21.76 -3.04
CA ARG A 259 -10.12 -21.76 -4.38
C ARG A 259 -8.90 -22.67 -4.47
N MET A 260 -8.03 -22.65 -3.46
CA MET A 260 -6.88 -23.55 -3.41
C MET A 260 -7.31 -25.02 -3.36
N THR A 261 -8.41 -25.33 -2.66
CA THR A 261 -8.97 -26.69 -2.58
C THR A 261 -9.56 -27.11 -3.94
N GLU A 262 -10.34 -26.23 -4.59
CA GLU A 262 -10.92 -26.47 -5.93
C GLU A 262 -9.83 -26.77 -6.97
N PHE A 263 -8.65 -26.17 -6.80
CA PHE A 263 -7.50 -26.36 -7.68
C PHE A 263 -6.56 -27.51 -7.27
N GLY A 264 -6.88 -28.23 -6.19
CA GLY A 264 -6.11 -29.38 -5.71
C GLY A 264 -4.82 -29.03 -4.96
N PHE A 265 -4.63 -27.78 -4.54
CA PHE A 265 -3.46 -27.35 -3.77
C PHE A 265 -3.58 -27.63 -2.27
N LEU A 266 -4.80 -27.87 -1.78
CA LEU A 266 -5.11 -28.29 -0.42
C LEU A 266 -6.14 -29.39 -0.48
N ASN A 267 -6.12 -30.31 0.50
CA ASN A 267 -7.20 -31.28 0.63
C ASN A 267 -8.39 -30.67 1.40
N GLU A 268 -9.59 -31.24 1.23
CA GLU A 268 -10.81 -30.68 1.84
C GLU A 268 -10.76 -30.63 3.37
N LYS A 269 -10.15 -31.64 4.00
CA LYS A 269 -10.03 -31.73 5.46
C LYS A 269 -9.13 -30.62 6.01
N GLU A 270 -7.94 -30.46 5.43
CA GLU A 270 -6.99 -29.40 5.75
C GLU A 270 -7.63 -28.02 5.55
N SER A 271 -8.31 -27.80 4.42
CA SER A 271 -9.04 -26.55 4.16
C SER A 271 -10.11 -26.26 5.22
N ALA A 272 -10.87 -27.27 5.65
CA ALA A 272 -11.87 -27.12 6.71
C ALA A 272 -11.24 -26.77 8.07
N GLU A 273 -10.11 -27.38 8.42
CA GLU A 273 -9.36 -27.09 9.65
C GLU A 273 -8.80 -25.65 9.63
N LEU A 274 -8.14 -25.24 8.55
CA LEU A 274 -7.57 -23.89 8.40
C LEU A 274 -8.63 -22.78 8.41
N LYS A 275 -9.86 -23.06 7.96
CA LYS A 275 -10.96 -22.09 8.01
C LYS A 275 -11.45 -21.81 9.44
N GLN A 276 -11.29 -22.77 10.34
CA GLN A 276 -11.66 -22.66 11.75
C GLN A 276 -10.56 -22.01 12.59
N SER A 277 -9.31 -22.01 12.10
CA SER A 277 -8.21 -21.37 12.81
C SER A 277 -8.33 -19.84 12.82
N ASP A 278 -7.70 -19.22 13.82
CA ASP A 278 -7.50 -17.79 13.85
C ASP A 278 -6.66 -17.30 12.65
N LEU A 279 -6.53 -15.98 12.52
CA LEU A 279 -5.77 -15.36 11.42
C LEU A 279 -4.25 -15.51 11.57
N GLY A 280 -3.74 -15.97 12.71
CA GLY A 280 -2.31 -16.22 12.94
C GLY A 280 -1.44 -14.97 12.99
N LEU A 281 -2.01 -13.78 13.27
CA LEU A 281 -1.26 -12.53 13.19
C LEU A 281 -0.19 -12.44 14.29
N ALA A 282 1.06 -12.24 13.85
CA ALA A 282 2.17 -11.77 14.67
C ALA A 282 2.62 -10.41 14.11
N TYR A 283 1.75 -9.41 14.35
CA TYR A 283 1.87 -8.11 13.68
C TYR A 283 3.02 -7.27 14.26
N HIS A 284 3.96 -6.87 13.39
CA HIS A 284 5.07 -5.99 13.72
C HIS A 284 5.12 -4.82 12.74
N LYS A 285 5.00 -3.58 13.24
CA LYS A 285 5.11 -2.39 12.39
C LYS A 285 6.59 -2.10 12.13
N ILE A 286 7.08 -2.48 10.96
CA ILE A 286 8.37 -2.00 10.45
C ILE A 286 8.14 -0.61 9.84
N ASP A 287 8.69 0.42 10.49
CA ASP A 287 8.61 1.85 10.12
C ASP A 287 10.03 2.45 10.22
N HIS A 288 10.35 3.45 9.38
CA HIS A 288 11.56 4.28 9.51
C HIS A 288 11.74 4.88 10.91
N ASN A 289 10.64 5.06 11.62
CA ASN A 289 10.60 5.61 12.98
C ASN A 289 10.70 4.54 14.09
N THR A 290 10.78 3.26 13.74
CA THR A 290 10.93 2.13 14.68
C THR A 290 12.30 1.49 14.54
N GLY A 291 12.88 0.99 15.64
CA GLY A 291 14.26 0.50 15.67
C GLY A 291 15.26 1.51 16.22
N ILE A 292 16.54 1.10 16.26
CA ILE A 292 17.65 1.80 16.93
C ILE A 292 17.75 3.27 16.49
N ALA A 293 17.86 4.20 17.46
CA ALA A 293 18.15 5.62 17.24
C ALA A 293 17.29 6.32 16.15
N PRO A 294 15.95 6.35 16.28
CA PRO A 294 15.06 6.89 15.24
C PRO A 294 15.31 8.38 14.95
N TYR A 295 15.61 9.19 15.97
CA TYR A 295 15.95 10.59 15.79
C TYR A 295 17.25 10.77 14.99
N PHE A 296 18.26 9.97 15.31
CA PHE A 296 19.55 10.01 14.63
C PHE A 296 19.43 9.57 13.17
N ARG A 297 18.62 8.55 12.88
CA ARG A 297 18.30 8.16 11.50
C ARG A 297 17.69 9.31 10.70
N GLU A 298 16.74 10.06 11.23
CA GLU A 298 16.23 11.24 10.50
C GLU A 298 17.29 12.32 10.23
N MET A 299 18.30 12.44 11.09
CA MET A 299 19.45 13.32 10.83
C MET A 299 20.36 12.74 9.76
N ILE A 300 20.69 11.44 9.82
CA ILE A 300 21.43 10.72 8.79
C ILE A 300 20.74 10.87 7.43
N ARG A 301 19.41 10.74 7.37
CA ARG A 301 18.65 10.85 6.12
C ARG A 301 18.87 12.20 5.45
N LYS A 302 18.81 13.29 6.22
CA LYS A 302 19.02 14.65 5.70
C LYS A 302 20.47 14.84 5.24
N GLU A 303 21.41 14.33 6.02
CA GLU A 303 22.82 14.45 5.70
C GLU A 303 23.21 13.61 4.48
N ALA A 304 22.68 12.40 4.36
CA ALA A 304 22.87 11.54 3.19
C ALA A 304 22.32 12.20 1.93
N LEU A 305 21.11 12.80 1.98
CA LEU A 305 20.59 13.56 0.84
C LEU A 305 21.50 14.72 0.44
N ARG A 306 22.03 15.45 1.43
CA ARG A 306 22.96 16.56 1.18
C ARG A 306 24.27 16.05 0.53
N ILE A 307 24.86 14.99 1.06
CA ILE A 307 26.09 14.38 0.50
C ILE A 307 25.84 13.89 -0.93
N LEU A 308 24.72 13.22 -1.18
CA LEU A 308 24.38 12.74 -2.52
C LEU A 308 24.24 13.90 -3.51
N GLU A 309 23.56 14.98 -3.13
CA GLU A 309 23.42 16.18 -3.95
C GLU A 309 24.77 16.87 -4.20
N ASP A 310 25.57 17.06 -3.15
CA ASP A 310 26.83 17.81 -3.20
C ASP A 310 27.94 17.05 -3.97
N GLU A 311 28.04 15.73 -3.78
CA GLU A 311 29.15 14.92 -4.32
C GLU A 311 28.78 14.15 -5.59
N TYR A 312 27.51 13.77 -5.77
CA TYR A 312 27.06 12.86 -6.83
C TYR A 312 25.92 13.44 -7.69
N GLY A 313 25.38 14.62 -7.36
CA GLY A 313 24.25 15.22 -8.08
C GLY A 313 23.03 14.30 -8.13
N GLU A 314 22.47 14.09 -9.32
CA GLU A 314 21.27 13.23 -9.53
C GLU A 314 21.62 11.77 -9.89
N HIS A 315 22.89 11.35 -9.74
CA HIS A 315 23.31 10.00 -10.15
C HIS A 315 22.82 8.87 -9.23
N TYR A 316 22.55 9.18 -7.97
CA TYR A 316 22.09 8.21 -6.98
C TYR A 316 20.87 8.74 -6.21
N ASP A 317 19.85 7.91 -6.07
CA ASP A 317 18.65 8.17 -5.29
C ASP A 317 18.69 7.36 -3.98
N LEU A 318 18.72 8.08 -2.84
CA LEU A 318 18.72 7.51 -1.49
C LEU A 318 17.61 6.47 -1.27
N TYR A 319 16.49 6.56 -1.98
CA TYR A 319 15.31 5.76 -1.74
C TYR A 319 15.11 4.62 -2.75
N LYS A 320 15.95 4.52 -3.79
CA LYS A 320 15.77 3.54 -4.88
C LYS A 320 16.99 2.70 -5.20
N ASP A 321 18.20 3.19 -4.89
CA ASP A 321 19.43 2.57 -5.39
C ASP A 321 20.11 1.62 -4.41
N GLY A 322 19.44 1.24 -3.31
CA GLY A 322 19.93 0.21 -2.39
C GLY A 322 21.26 0.55 -1.71
N LEU A 323 21.51 1.82 -1.41
CA LEU A 323 22.74 2.28 -0.79
C LEU A 323 22.92 1.66 0.60
N LYS A 324 24.16 1.34 0.98
CA LYS A 324 24.50 0.90 2.33
C LYS A 324 25.17 2.04 3.08
N ILE A 325 24.53 2.51 4.15
CA ILE A 325 24.96 3.64 4.96
C ILE A 325 25.46 3.11 6.30
N TYR A 326 26.75 3.23 6.57
CA TYR A 326 27.34 2.87 7.85
C TYR A 326 27.47 4.12 8.71
N THR A 327 27.16 3.97 9.99
CA THR A 327 27.14 5.06 10.97
C THR A 327 28.15 4.78 12.07
N THR A 328 28.33 5.75 12.97
CA THR A 328 29.20 5.62 14.14
C THR A 328 28.46 5.15 15.39
N ILE A 329 27.17 4.79 15.26
CA ILE A 329 26.38 4.37 16.42
C ILE A 329 26.89 3.03 16.92
N ASP A 330 27.14 2.97 18.21
CA ASP A 330 27.34 1.74 18.96
C ASP A 330 25.96 1.25 19.45
N PRO A 331 25.51 0.05 19.04
CA PRO A 331 24.16 -0.43 19.39
C PRO A 331 23.99 -0.62 20.89
N THR A 332 25.02 -1.05 21.61
CA THR A 332 24.98 -1.29 23.06
C THR A 332 24.88 0.03 23.82
N LEU A 333 25.68 1.04 23.46
CA LEU A 333 25.59 2.37 24.07
C LEU A 333 24.28 3.07 23.72
N GLN A 334 23.72 2.83 22.54
CA GLN A 334 22.40 3.35 22.17
C GLN A 334 21.29 2.73 23.04
N GLU A 335 21.32 1.43 23.25
CA GLU A 335 20.35 0.72 24.11
C GLU A 335 20.39 1.27 25.55
N TYR A 336 21.58 1.34 26.16
CA TYR A 336 21.76 1.90 27.51
C TYR A 336 21.28 3.34 27.62
N ALA A 337 21.53 4.16 26.59
CA ALA A 337 21.06 5.53 26.55
C ALA A 337 19.53 5.62 26.50
N GLU A 338 18.89 4.81 25.66
CA GLU A 338 17.43 4.77 25.52
C GLU A 338 16.77 4.31 26.83
N GLU A 339 17.30 3.26 27.46
CA GLU A 339 16.85 2.76 28.76
C GLU A 339 17.00 3.82 29.87
N ALA A 340 18.18 4.43 29.98
CA ALA A 340 18.44 5.47 30.97
C ALA A 340 17.48 6.65 30.80
N VAL A 341 17.29 7.11 29.57
CA VAL A 341 16.33 8.18 29.26
C VAL A 341 14.92 7.76 29.64
N GLN A 342 14.47 6.56 29.29
CA GLN A 342 13.11 6.10 29.59
C GLN A 342 12.85 6.07 31.10
N GLN A 343 13.78 5.51 31.88
CA GLN A 343 13.67 5.40 33.34
C GLN A 343 13.62 6.79 34.00
N HIS A 344 14.55 7.68 33.66
CA HIS A 344 14.67 8.98 34.31
C HIS A 344 13.53 9.92 33.90
N MET A 345 13.13 9.91 32.63
CA MET A 345 12.05 10.77 32.14
C MET A 345 10.70 10.39 32.75
N ALA A 346 10.46 9.12 33.09
CA ALA A 346 9.24 8.73 33.81
C ALA A 346 9.16 9.39 35.20
N VAL A 347 10.28 9.46 35.92
CA VAL A 347 10.35 10.11 37.23
C VAL A 347 10.17 11.63 37.08
N LEU A 348 10.96 12.26 36.20
CA LEU A 348 10.91 13.71 35.97
C LEU A 348 9.53 14.17 35.47
N GLN A 349 8.91 13.39 34.58
CA GLN A 349 7.57 13.72 34.06
C GLN A 349 6.52 13.70 35.18
N ARG A 350 6.62 12.77 36.13
CA ARG A 350 5.72 12.68 37.28
C ARG A 350 5.89 13.89 38.21
N GLU A 351 7.13 14.25 38.52
CA GLU A 351 7.44 15.44 39.33
C GLU A 351 6.94 16.73 38.66
N PHE A 352 7.18 16.87 37.36
CA PHE A 352 6.68 17.99 36.58
C PHE A 352 5.15 18.07 36.61
N LYS A 353 4.45 16.93 36.41
CA LYS A 353 2.98 16.90 36.52
C LYS A 353 2.50 17.28 37.91
N ASN A 354 3.18 16.83 38.97
CA ASN A 354 2.84 17.17 40.35
C ASN A 354 3.02 18.67 40.62
N HIS A 355 4.10 19.28 40.15
CA HIS A 355 4.34 20.72 40.26
C HIS A 355 3.20 21.54 39.61
N TRP A 356 2.68 21.09 38.48
CA TRP A 356 1.62 21.77 37.73
C TRP A 356 0.19 21.29 38.04
N LYS A 357 -0.02 20.37 38.98
CA LYS A 357 -1.33 19.70 39.21
C LYS A 357 -2.49 20.68 39.44
N ASN A 358 -2.22 21.77 40.16
CA ASN A 358 -3.22 22.79 40.52
C ASN A 358 -3.06 24.11 39.74
N ARG A 359 -2.28 24.09 38.64
CA ARG A 359 -1.97 25.26 37.84
C ARG A 359 -2.35 25.01 36.39
N ASP A 360 -2.89 26.03 35.75
CA ASP A 360 -3.15 26.03 34.31
C ASP A 360 -2.15 26.97 33.63
N PRO A 361 -1.01 26.47 33.10
CA PRO A 361 0.00 27.30 32.46
C PRO A 361 -0.58 28.12 31.31
N TRP A 362 -1.64 27.62 30.67
CA TRP A 362 -2.24 28.20 29.48
C TRP A 362 -3.10 29.42 29.79
N LYS A 363 -3.55 29.60 31.04
CA LYS A 363 -4.18 30.86 31.47
C LYS A 363 -3.15 31.98 31.57
N MET A 364 -1.92 31.66 31.93
CA MET A 364 -0.82 32.63 32.05
C MET A 364 -0.20 32.96 30.68
N GLN A 365 -0.18 31.99 29.76
CA GLN A 365 0.30 32.18 28.39
C GLN A 365 -0.69 31.60 27.36
N PRO A 366 -1.80 32.30 27.08
CA PRO A 366 -2.83 31.81 26.14
C PRO A 366 -2.31 31.62 24.72
N SER A 367 -1.31 32.43 24.32
CA SER A 367 -0.71 32.38 22.98
C SER A 367 0.01 31.06 22.69
N VAL A 368 0.66 30.45 23.67
CA VAL A 368 1.35 29.16 23.49
C VAL A 368 0.36 28.06 23.15
N PHE A 369 -0.76 28.03 23.87
CA PHE A 369 -1.80 27.05 23.65
C PHE A 369 -2.54 27.28 22.33
N SER A 370 -2.91 28.53 22.01
CA SER A 370 -3.61 28.83 20.75
C SER A 370 -2.74 28.51 19.52
N GLN A 371 -1.45 28.82 19.56
CA GLN A 371 -0.51 28.46 18.50
C GLN A 371 -0.41 26.93 18.32
N ALA A 372 -0.26 26.19 19.42
CA ALA A 372 -0.21 24.72 19.36
C ALA A 372 -1.51 24.11 18.82
N LEU A 373 -2.65 24.66 19.22
CA LEU A 373 -3.96 24.24 18.73
C LEU A 373 -4.09 24.48 17.22
N HIS A 374 -3.71 25.67 16.73
CA HIS A 374 -3.79 26.04 15.32
C HIS A 374 -2.77 25.27 14.47
N ALA A 375 -1.63 24.89 15.06
CA ALA A 375 -0.63 24.05 14.43
C ALA A 375 -1.07 22.59 14.28
N SER A 376 -2.05 22.12 15.07
CA SER A 376 -2.50 20.74 15.05
C SER A 376 -3.12 20.35 13.70
N GLN A 377 -2.83 19.13 13.24
CA GLN A 377 -3.30 18.66 11.92
C GLN A 377 -4.82 18.62 11.82
N ARG A 378 -5.49 18.28 12.92
CA ARG A 378 -6.96 18.22 12.99
C ARG A 378 -7.59 19.61 12.87
N TYR A 379 -6.98 20.63 13.48
CA TYR A 379 -7.44 22.01 13.31
C TYR A 379 -7.26 22.45 11.85
N LYS A 380 -6.06 22.22 11.27
CA LYS A 380 -5.78 22.56 9.86
C LYS A 380 -6.73 21.87 8.89
N SER A 381 -7.04 20.59 9.09
CA SER A 381 -7.94 19.84 8.20
C SER A 381 -9.39 20.33 8.29
N LEU A 382 -9.89 20.66 9.48
CA LEU A 382 -11.24 21.19 9.65
C LEU A 382 -11.36 22.61 9.08
N LYS A 383 -10.31 23.44 9.23
CA LYS A 383 -10.25 24.77 8.62
C LYS A 383 -10.20 24.69 7.09
N ALA A 384 -9.41 23.77 6.53
CA ALA A 384 -9.38 23.51 5.09
C ALA A 384 -10.73 23.00 4.55
N ALA A 385 -11.53 22.34 5.38
CA ALA A 385 -12.90 21.93 5.06
C ALA A 385 -13.94 23.07 5.18
N GLY A 386 -13.51 24.31 5.38
CA GLY A 386 -14.37 25.49 5.41
C GLY A 386 -15.16 25.71 6.70
N LYS A 387 -14.79 25.03 7.80
CA LYS A 387 -15.48 25.18 9.09
C LYS A 387 -15.13 26.49 9.78
N THR A 388 -16.10 27.08 10.49
CA THR A 388 -15.88 28.25 11.34
C THR A 388 -15.09 27.88 12.59
N GLU A 389 -14.48 28.87 13.23
CA GLU A 389 -13.65 28.64 14.42
C GLU A 389 -14.44 27.98 15.57
N ASP A 390 -15.68 28.39 15.79
CA ASP A 390 -16.56 27.81 16.80
C ASP A 390 -16.89 26.33 16.53
N GLU A 391 -17.16 25.97 15.26
CA GLU A 391 -17.40 24.58 14.88
C GLU A 391 -16.15 23.70 15.06
N ILE A 392 -14.97 24.25 14.76
CA ILE A 392 -13.70 23.56 14.95
C ILE A 392 -13.49 23.31 16.44
N LEU A 393 -13.67 24.32 17.28
CA LEU A 393 -13.52 24.20 18.73
C LEU A 393 -14.51 23.22 19.34
N ALA A 394 -15.76 23.21 18.88
CA ALA A 394 -16.75 22.21 19.29
C ALA A 394 -16.26 20.79 18.97
N LYS A 395 -15.82 20.53 17.74
CA LYS A 395 -15.26 19.23 17.33
C LYS A 395 -13.97 18.84 18.05
N MET A 396 -13.16 19.80 18.44
CA MET A 396 -11.92 19.57 19.20
C MET A 396 -12.19 19.23 20.66
N LYS A 397 -13.38 19.54 21.20
CA LYS A 397 -13.81 19.18 22.56
C LYS A 397 -14.49 17.80 22.64
N GLU A 398 -14.89 17.22 21.51
CA GLU A 398 -15.52 15.90 21.48
C GLU A 398 -14.55 14.79 21.94
N LEU A 399 -15.01 13.96 22.88
CA LEU A 399 -14.24 12.81 23.36
C LEU A 399 -14.03 11.82 22.23
N THR A 400 -12.77 11.48 21.99
CA THR A 400 -12.38 10.49 20.98
C THR A 400 -11.45 9.47 21.61
N ARG A 401 -11.67 8.18 21.32
CA ARG A 401 -10.69 7.15 21.67
C ARG A 401 -9.42 7.37 20.86
N MET A 402 -8.29 7.56 21.54
CA MET A 402 -7.00 7.79 20.91
C MET A 402 -5.87 7.17 21.74
N ARG A 403 -4.75 6.87 21.07
CA ARG A 403 -3.52 6.47 21.72
C ARG A 403 -2.65 7.72 21.91
N ILE A 404 -2.19 7.97 23.13
CA ILE A 404 -1.29 9.08 23.44
C ILE A 404 0.00 8.58 24.06
N PHE A 405 1.11 9.27 23.78
CA PHE A 405 2.37 9.01 24.47
C PHE A 405 2.34 9.61 25.87
N ALA A 406 2.69 8.82 26.89
CA ALA A 406 2.87 9.32 28.25
C ALA A 406 3.93 8.47 28.96
N TYR A 407 5.03 9.05 29.43
CA TYR A 407 6.05 8.24 30.11
C TYR A 407 5.46 7.29 31.19
N PRO A 408 5.89 6.01 31.22
CA PRO A 408 6.96 5.41 30.42
C PRO A 408 6.55 4.88 29.04
N GLU A 409 5.25 4.80 28.71
CA GLU A 409 4.74 4.06 27.55
C GLU A 409 3.44 4.66 26.97
N GLU A 410 3.10 4.32 25.73
CA GLU A 410 1.84 4.77 25.13
C GLU A 410 0.62 4.18 25.84
N LYS A 411 -0.46 4.97 25.93
CA LYS A 411 -1.72 4.55 26.57
C LYS A 411 -2.91 4.87 25.70
N ASP A 412 -3.86 3.93 25.65
CA ASP A 412 -5.17 4.15 25.05
C ASP A 412 -6.05 4.93 26.03
N VAL A 413 -6.52 6.10 25.62
CA VAL A 413 -7.33 7.00 26.44
C VAL A 413 -8.57 7.47 25.69
N ASN A 414 -9.60 7.85 26.43
CA ASN A 414 -10.74 8.59 25.89
C ASN A 414 -10.56 10.07 26.25
N LEU A 415 -10.04 10.86 25.30
CA LEU A 415 -9.62 12.25 25.53
C LEU A 415 -10.15 13.14 24.41
N SER A 416 -10.36 14.43 24.69
CA SER A 416 -10.66 15.39 23.62
C SER A 416 -9.38 15.73 22.86
N PRO A 417 -9.44 15.97 21.53
CA PRO A 417 -8.29 16.51 20.78
C PRO A 417 -7.69 17.77 21.40
N LEU A 418 -8.50 18.61 22.02
CA LEU A 418 -8.07 19.82 22.72
C LEU A 418 -7.20 19.50 23.94
N ASP A 419 -7.64 18.56 24.77
CA ASP A 419 -6.89 18.14 25.96
C ASP A 419 -5.65 17.34 25.58
N SER A 420 -5.67 16.64 24.44
CA SER A 420 -4.50 16.00 23.86
C SER A 420 -3.41 17.02 23.54
N VAL A 421 -3.75 18.17 22.92
CA VAL A 421 -2.78 19.27 22.70
C VAL A 421 -2.19 19.76 24.03
N LYS A 422 -3.03 19.97 25.05
CA LYS A 422 -2.55 20.39 26.39
C LYS A 422 -1.65 19.34 27.04
N HIS A 423 -1.97 18.06 26.88
CA HIS A 423 -1.16 16.96 27.39
C HIS A 423 0.23 16.99 26.78
N TYR A 424 0.34 17.10 25.44
CA TYR A 424 1.64 17.14 24.77
C TYR A 424 2.46 18.39 25.07
N LEU A 425 1.81 19.52 25.31
CA LEU A 425 2.52 20.72 25.80
C LEU A 425 3.08 20.56 27.23
N LYS A 426 2.59 19.56 28.00
CA LYS A 426 3.11 19.21 29.34
C LYS A 426 4.07 18.02 29.31
N ILE A 427 4.43 17.51 28.14
CA ILE A 427 5.43 16.44 28.03
C ILE A 427 6.83 17.05 28.08
N LEU A 428 7.67 16.50 28.97
CA LEU A 428 9.07 16.85 29.03
C LEU A 428 9.84 16.25 27.86
N ASN A 429 10.71 17.07 27.30
CA ASN A 429 11.59 16.76 26.19
C ASN A 429 13.01 16.58 26.71
N THR A 430 13.79 15.69 26.09
CA THR A 430 15.18 15.42 26.44
C THR A 430 16.03 15.19 25.20
N GLY A 431 17.31 15.52 25.30
CA GLY A 431 18.32 15.16 24.33
C GLY A 431 19.50 14.56 25.08
N PHE A 432 19.96 13.40 24.63
CA PHE A 432 21.10 12.69 25.20
C PHE A 432 22.03 12.27 24.06
N MET A 433 23.33 12.48 24.23
CA MET A 433 24.32 12.17 23.22
C MET A 433 25.59 11.67 23.89
N VAL A 434 26.17 10.60 23.35
CA VAL A 434 27.49 10.09 23.70
C VAL A 434 28.40 10.30 22.50
N MET A 435 29.58 10.84 22.75
CA MET A 435 30.57 11.13 21.72
C MET A 435 31.93 10.65 22.18
N ASP A 436 32.70 10.06 21.27
CA ASP A 436 34.11 9.80 21.49
C ASP A 436 34.87 11.14 21.54
N PRO A 437 35.51 11.48 22.67
CA PRO A 437 36.21 12.76 22.83
C PRO A 437 37.45 12.91 21.95
N HIS A 438 38.02 11.82 21.43
CA HIS A 438 39.22 11.84 20.60
C HIS A 438 38.89 11.99 19.12
N SER A 439 37.91 11.24 18.62
CA SER A 439 37.53 11.25 17.20
C SER A 439 36.36 12.18 16.87
N GLY A 440 35.58 12.59 17.87
CA GLY A 440 34.33 13.35 17.67
C GLY A 440 33.17 12.50 17.12
N LYS A 441 33.35 11.18 16.99
CA LYS A 441 32.29 10.25 16.55
C LYS A 441 31.11 10.26 17.52
N VAL A 442 29.89 10.32 16.99
CA VAL A 442 28.67 10.18 17.80
C VAL A 442 28.37 8.70 18.00
N LEU A 443 28.53 8.20 19.22
CA LEU A 443 28.36 6.78 19.56
C LEU A 443 26.92 6.43 19.93
N SER A 444 26.18 7.39 20.49
CA SER A 444 24.77 7.23 20.84
C SER A 444 24.07 8.58 20.80
N TRP A 445 22.83 8.59 20.34
CA TRP A 445 22.00 9.80 20.28
C TRP A 445 20.53 9.44 20.52
N VAL A 446 20.01 9.91 21.65
CA VAL A 446 18.58 9.88 21.98
C VAL A 446 18.01 11.29 21.83
N GLY A 447 17.12 11.46 20.88
CA GLY A 447 16.34 12.68 20.70
C GLY A 447 14.87 12.46 21.03
N VAL A 448 14.11 13.54 21.11
CA VAL A 448 12.67 13.46 21.40
C VAL A 448 11.90 12.83 20.24
N SER A 449 11.33 11.66 20.48
CA SER A 449 10.44 10.92 19.56
C SER A 449 8.99 11.44 19.51
N ILE A 450 8.73 12.73 19.73
CA ILE A 450 7.41 13.34 19.46
C ILE A 450 7.32 13.77 17.97
N ILE A 451 8.03 13.06 17.10
CA ILE A 451 8.04 13.32 15.65
C ILE A 451 6.65 13.04 15.04
N ASN A 452 5.85 12.16 15.66
CA ASN A 452 4.59 11.70 15.07
C ASN A 452 3.33 12.55 15.40
N ILE A 453 3.40 13.48 16.35
CA ILE A 453 2.18 14.18 16.84
C ILE A 453 2.07 15.62 16.33
N PHE A 454 3.18 16.31 16.05
CA PHE A 454 3.16 17.66 15.50
C PHE A 454 3.92 17.72 14.18
N SER A 455 3.20 17.99 13.09
CA SER A 455 3.80 18.30 11.79
C SER A 455 4.84 19.42 11.95
N THR A 456 6.12 19.08 11.82
CA THR A 456 7.29 19.81 11.29
C THR A 456 7.53 21.30 11.57
N THR A 457 6.67 22.05 12.26
CA THR A 457 6.83 23.50 12.44
C THR A 457 7.22 23.89 13.87
N MET A 458 6.62 23.29 14.90
CA MET A 458 6.93 23.63 16.31
C MET A 458 8.32 23.13 16.73
N LEU A 459 8.75 21.98 16.19
CA LEU A 459 10.05 21.38 16.46
C LEU A 459 11.23 22.13 15.83
N ARG A 460 11.01 22.96 14.78
CA ARG A 460 12.10 23.76 14.20
C ARG A 460 12.68 24.78 15.18
N HIS A 461 11.89 25.25 16.14
CA HIS A 461 12.33 26.26 17.11
C HIS A 461 13.05 25.63 18.31
N VAL A 462 12.58 24.49 18.80
CA VAL A 462 13.25 23.74 19.87
C VAL A 462 14.54 23.08 19.35
N ALA A 463 14.51 22.50 18.15
CA ALA A 463 15.71 21.98 17.50
C ALA A 463 16.71 23.10 17.18
N ARG A 464 16.27 24.29 16.75
CA ARG A 464 17.16 25.47 16.62
C ARG A 464 17.77 25.86 17.95
N LEU A 465 17.04 25.81 19.06
CA LEU A 465 17.58 26.18 20.37
C LEU A 465 18.68 25.21 20.81
N VAL A 466 18.48 23.90 20.62
CA VAL A 466 19.48 22.87 20.92
C VAL A 466 20.67 22.94 19.95
N LEU A 467 20.44 23.18 18.66
CA LEU A 467 21.51 23.38 17.68
C LEU A 467 22.30 24.68 17.92
N LEU A 468 21.65 25.77 18.33
CA LEU A 468 22.29 27.03 18.68
C LEU A 468 23.14 26.89 19.94
N LEU A 469 22.67 26.14 20.95
CA LEU A 469 23.45 25.81 22.14
C LEU A 469 24.68 24.93 21.78
N ASN A 470 24.53 23.98 20.87
CA ASN A 470 25.64 23.14 20.38
C ASN A 470 26.65 23.92 19.52
N LEU A 471 26.20 24.81 18.64
CA LEU A 471 27.08 25.68 17.85
C LEU A 471 27.80 26.73 18.71
N LEU A 472 27.17 27.23 19.77
CA LEU A 472 27.81 28.11 20.76
C LEU A 472 28.92 27.39 21.53
N PHE A 473 28.73 26.11 21.88
CA PHE A 473 29.76 25.30 22.52
C PHE A 473 30.94 24.98 21.59
N ILE A 474 30.67 24.69 20.31
CA ILE A 474 31.72 24.49 19.30
C ILE A 474 32.49 25.80 19.06
N ARG A 475 31.82 26.96 19.03
CA ARG A 475 32.46 28.26 18.76
C ARG A 475 33.26 28.81 19.95
N GLN A 476 32.90 28.47 21.19
CA GLN A 476 33.72 28.82 22.37
C GLN A 476 35.05 28.05 22.40
N ARG A 477 35.14 26.87 21.79
CA ARG A 477 36.37 26.06 21.74
C ARG A 477 37.40 26.55 20.73
N TYR A 478 36.98 27.32 19.72
CA TYR A 478 37.87 27.97 18.74
C TYR A 478 38.44 29.33 19.20
N TRP A 479 38.01 29.85 20.36
CA TRP A 479 38.54 31.09 20.94
C TRP A 479 39.43 30.86 22.18
N MET A 480 39.55 29.61 22.65
CA MET A 480 40.40 29.22 23.78
C MET A 480 41.50 28.21 23.37
N ALA A 481 41.87 28.19 22.09
CA ALA A 481 43.03 27.46 21.56
C ALA A 481 44.02 28.45 20.94
#